data_AF-A0A2M7RH00-F1
#
_entry.id   AF-A0A2M7RH00-F1
#
_cell.length_a   1.000
_cell.length_b   1.000
_cell.length_c   1.000
_cell.angle_alpha   90.00
_cell.angle_beta   90.00
_cell.angle_gamma   90.00
#
_symmetry.space_group_name_H-M   'P 1'
#
loop_
_entity.id
_entity.type
_entity.pdbx_description
1 polymer ?
#
loop_
_entity_poly.entity_id
_entity_poly.type
_entity_poly.pdbx_seq_one_letter_code
_entity_poly.pdbx_strand_id
1 'polypeptide(L)' 'MAQKTTIKGFEVIYDDNASSGVSYLRDSLEYDEAIIFFDRARNYGSAPFEDHNGNNFTLVYQNGEYFLNRR' A
#
# COMPACT_ATOMS: atom_id res chain seq x y z
N MET A 1 15.73 -1.79 -2.94
CA MET A 1 15.56 -3.17 -3.46
C MET A 1 14.09 -3.51 -3.26
N ALA A 2 13.47 -4.19 -4.22
CA ALA A 2 12.08 -4.59 -4.07
C ALA A 2 11.95 -5.68 -2.99
N GLN A 3 11.08 -5.43 -2.02
CA GLN A 3 10.72 -6.33 -0.94
C GLN A 3 9.28 -6.81 -1.13
N LYS A 4 8.95 -7.98 -0.59
CA LYS A 4 7.58 -8.52 -0.52
C LYS A 4 7.15 -8.64 0.93
N THR A 5 5.89 -8.30 1.19
CA THR A 5 5.27 -8.48 2.51
C THR A 5 3.78 -8.79 2.38
N THR A 6 3.13 -9.12 3.49
CA THR A 6 1.69 -9.33 3.55
C THR A 6 1.06 -8.25 4.42
N ILE A 7 0.10 -7.53 3.87
CA ILE A 7 -0.65 -6.46 4.55
C ILE A 7 -2.12 -6.86 4.53
N LYS A 8 -2.70 -7.10 5.71
CA LYS A 8 -4.13 -7.49 5.86
C LYS A 8 -4.56 -8.64 4.92
N GLY A 9 -3.66 -9.57 4.62
CA GLY A 9 -3.93 -10.72 3.73
C GLY A 9 -3.59 -10.52 2.25
N PHE A 10 -3.14 -9.33 1.84
CA PHE A 10 -2.69 -9.06 0.46
C PHE A 10 -1.17 -9.06 0.38
N GLU A 11 -0.63 -9.70 -0.64
CA GLU A 11 0.80 -9.60 -0.97
C GLU A 11 1.08 -8.23 -1.60
N VAL A 12 2.06 -7.51 -1.04
CA VAL A 12 2.47 -6.17 -1.49
C VAL A 12 3.97 -6.14 -1.74
N ILE A 13 4.34 -5.66 -2.92
CA ILE A 13 5.71 -5.38 -3.34
C ILE A 13 6.00 -3.90 -3.09
N TYR A 14 7.15 -3.58 -2.50
CA TYR A 14 7.54 -2.20 -2.21
C TYR A 14 9.05 -2.04 -2.20
N ASP A 15 9.54 -0.83 -2.48
CA ASP A 15 10.96 -0.48 -2.29
C ASP A 15 11.23 0.03 -0.86
N ASP A 16 12.50 0.01 -0.43
CA ASP A 16 12.93 0.41 0.92
C ASP A 16 12.41 1.80 1.35
N ASN A 17 12.25 2.73 0.40
CA ASN A 17 11.76 4.09 0.64
C ASN A 17 10.25 4.17 0.93
N ALA A 18 9.50 3.08 0.69
CA ALA A 18 8.06 2.95 0.94
C ALA A 18 7.72 2.20 2.24
N SER A 19 8.73 1.86 3.05
CA SER A 19 8.59 1.14 4.32
C SER A 19 7.62 1.80 5.31
N SER A 20 7.56 3.13 5.41
CA SER A 20 6.60 3.79 6.28
C SER A 20 5.15 3.67 5.78
N GLY A 21 4.94 3.63 4.45
CA GLY A 21 3.62 3.35 3.86
C GLY A 21 3.16 1.92 4.14
N VAL A 22 4.09 0.95 4.15
CA VAL A 22 3.81 -0.43 4.59
C VAL A 22 3.35 -0.45 6.03
N SER A 23 4.11 0.16 6.94
CA SER A 23 3.76 0.22 8.36
C SER A 23 2.42 0.94 8.57
N TYR A 24 2.13 1.98 7.80
CA TYR A 24 0.86 2.68 7.88
C TYR A 24 -0.34 1.76 7.52
N LEU A 25 -0.30 1.11 6.36
CA LEU A 25 -1.37 0.21 5.92
C LEU A 25 -1.49 -1.04 6.80
N ARG A 26 -0.37 -1.53 7.35
CA ARG A 26 -0.33 -2.77 8.13
C ARG A 26 -0.70 -2.55 9.59
N ASP A 27 -0.11 -1.52 10.20
CA ASP A 27 -0.03 -1.37 11.66
C ASP A 27 -0.83 -0.15 12.16
N SER A 28 -0.94 0.93 11.36
CA SER A 28 -1.64 2.15 11.78
C SER A 28 -3.14 2.13 11.49
N LEU A 29 -3.54 1.53 10.37
CA LEU A 29 -4.95 1.44 9.99
C LEU A 29 -5.61 0.15 10.51
N GLU A 30 -6.88 0.27 10.86
CA GLU A 30 -7.72 -0.90 11.07
C GLU A 30 -7.91 -1.66 9.76
N TYR A 31 -8.35 -2.92 9.86
CA TYR A 31 -8.53 -3.77 8.68
C TYR A 31 -9.47 -3.11 7.67
N ASP A 32 -10.65 -2.65 8.11
CA ASP A 32 -11.68 -2.10 7.22
C ASP A 32 -11.23 -0.81 6.52
N GLU A 33 -10.39 0.00 7.18
CA GLU A 33 -9.82 1.22 6.59
C GLU A 33 -8.75 0.89 5.55
N ALA A 34 -7.84 -0.04 5.89
CA ALA A 34 -6.77 -0.45 4.99
C ALA A 34 -7.35 -1.08 3.70
N ILE A 35 -8.39 -1.89 3.82
CA ILE A 35 -9.06 -2.59 2.71
C ILE A 35 -9.56 -1.63 1.64
N ILE A 36 -10.01 -0.42 2.00
CA ILE A 36 -10.49 0.59 1.04
C ILE A 36 -9.40 0.93 0.02
N PHE A 37 -8.12 0.99 0.43
CA PHE A 37 -7.02 1.24 -0.50
C PHE A 37 -6.76 0.07 -1.43
N PHE A 38 -6.85 -1.17 -0.94
CA PHE A 38 -6.68 -2.37 -1.76
C PHE A 38 -7.81 -2.55 -2.77
N ASP A 39 -9.06 -2.31 -2.36
CA ASP A 39 -10.23 -2.36 -3.24
C ASP A 39 -10.16 -1.27 -4.30
N ARG A 40 -9.84 -0.03 -3.90
CA ARG A 40 -9.67 1.09 -4.83
C ARG A 40 -8.55 0.81 -5.83
N ALA A 41 -7.39 0.33 -5.39
CA ALA A 41 -6.30 -0.02 -6.29
C ALA A 41 -6.71 -1.13 -7.26
N ARG A 42 -7.44 -2.16 -6.79
CA ARG A 42 -7.93 -3.24 -7.64
C ARG A 42 -8.93 -2.78 -8.69
N ASN A 43 -9.86 -1.90 -8.32
CA ASN A 43 -10.95 -1.45 -9.20
C ASN A 43 -10.53 -0.32 -10.16
N TYR A 44 -9.59 0.54 -9.74
CA TYR A 44 -9.20 1.74 -10.49
C TYR A 44 -7.73 1.76 -10.92
N GLY A 45 -7.00 0.68 -10.65
CA GLY A 45 -5.57 0.54 -10.94
C GLY A 45 -4.64 1.20 -9.91
N SER A 46 -5.13 2.18 -9.12
CA SER A 46 -4.33 2.80 -8.07
C SER A 46 -5.15 3.45 -6.95
N ALA A 47 -4.53 3.59 -5.79
CA ALA A 47 -5.05 4.28 -4.61
C ALA A 47 -3.95 5.14 -3.96
N PRO A 48 -4.01 6.48 -4.13
CA PRO A 48 -3.12 7.39 -3.40
C PRO A 48 -3.56 7.52 -1.93
N PHE A 49 -2.59 7.68 -1.04
CA PHE A 49 -2.80 7.95 0.39
C PHE A 49 -1.61 8.69 1.00
N GLU A 50 -1.86 9.29 2.16
CA GLU A 50 -0.86 9.98 2.98
C GLU A 50 -0.68 9.22 4.30
N ASP A 51 0.56 9.07 4.79
CA ASP A 51 0.79 8.59 6.16
C ASP A 51 0.66 9.73 7.18
N HIS A 52 0.75 9.39 8.47
CA HIS A 52 0.65 10.39 9.55
C HIS A 52 1.80 11.43 9.57
N ASN A 53 2.87 11.23 8.79
CA ASN A 53 4.01 12.15 8.69
C ASN A 53 3.91 13.05 7.44
N GLY A 54 2.81 13.00 6.69
CA GLY A 54 2.65 13.75 5.45
C GLY A 54 3.36 13.13 4.24
N ASN A 55 3.84 11.87 4.34
CA ASN A 55 4.45 11.20 3.20
C ASN A 55 3.38 10.67 2.26
N ASN A 56 3.57 10.90 0.97
CA ASN A 56 2.63 10.49 -0.07
C ASN A 56 3.01 9.14 -0.67
N PHE A 57 2.03 8.25 -0.75
CA PHE A 57 2.16 6.93 -1.33
C PHE A 57 1.11 6.67 -2.39
N THR A 58 1.36 5.69 -3.24
CA THR A 58 0.37 5.16 -4.17
C THR A 58 0.48 3.65 -4.17
N LEU A 59 -0.60 3.00 -3.77
CA LEU A 59 -0.78 1.57 -3.95
C LEU A 59 -1.31 1.35 -5.37
N VAL A 60 -0.59 0.59 -6.19
CA VAL A 60 -0.92 0.28 -7.58
C VAL A 60 -1.27 -1.20 -7.66
N TYR A 61 -2.31 -1.55 -8.42
CA TYR A 61 -2.61 -2.94 -8.73
C TYR A 61 -2.34 -3.19 -10.22
N GLN A 62 -1.42 -4.10 -10.51
CA GLN A 62 -1.01 -4.42 -11.87
C GLN A 62 -0.70 -5.91 -11.97
N ASN A 63 -1.19 -6.58 -13.02
CA ASN A 63 -0.91 -7.99 -13.31
C ASN A 63 -1.21 -8.97 -12.16
N GLY A 64 -2.17 -8.64 -11.28
CA GLY A 64 -2.51 -9.48 -10.14
C GLY A 64 -1.72 -9.20 -8.86
N GLU A 65 -0.77 -8.27 -8.90
CA GLU A 65 0.09 -7.92 -7.77
C GLU A 65 -0.15 -6.47 -7.31
N TYR A 66 0.04 -6.22 -6.02
CA TYR A 66 0.02 -4.87 -5.45
C TYR A 66 1.43 -4.32 -5.32
N PHE A 67 1.64 -3.09 -5.80
CA PHE A 67 2.91 -2.37 -5.72
C PHE A 67 2.71 -1.07 -4.94
N LEU A 68 3.44 -0.91 -3.84
CA LEU A 68 3.45 0.31 -3.07
C LEU A 68 4.65 1.16 -3.44
N ASN A 69 4.37 2.37 -3.95
CA ASN A 69 5.37 3.34 -4.34
C ASN A 69 5.26 4.61 -3.51
N ARG A 70 6.39 5.18 -3.08
CA ARG A 70 6.44 6.53 -2.51
C ARG A 70 6.54 7.57 -3.64
N ARG A 71 5.80 8.67 -3.50
CA ARG A 71 5.88 9.84 -4.40
C ARG A 71 6.84 10.89 -3.89
#